data_AF-A0A4Q1JSU0-F1
#
_entry.id   AF-A0A4Q1JSU0-F1
#
_cell.length_a   1.000
_cell.length_b   1.000
_cell.length_c   1.000
_cell.angle_alpha   90.00
_cell.angle_beta   90.00
_cell.angle_gamma   90.00
#
_symmetry.space_group_name_H-M   'P 1'
#
loop_
_entity.id
_entity.type
_entity.pdbx_description
1 polymer ?
#
loop_
_entity_poly.entity_id
_entity_poly.type
_entity_poly.pdbx_seq_one_letter_code
_entity_poly.pdbx_strand_id
1 'polypeptide(L)' 'MASATGDTAADGLDAEQRGILEAIDRGERVVGDKATWAVSQGYAQQAEDSDIGLTHKGREVLDGQR' A
#
# COMPACT_ATOMS: atom_id res chain seq x y z
N MET A 1 -13.35 -11.07 15.45
CA MET A 1 -13.30 -10.23 14.24
C MET A 1 -12.10 -10.66 13.40
N ALA A 2 -12.11 -11.88 12.86
CA ALA A 2 -11.01 -12.42 12.06
C ALA A 2 -11.61 -13.00 10.78
N SER A 3 -11.42 -12.31 9.67
CA SER A 3 -11.74 -12.80 8.33
C SER A 3 -10.88 -12.02 7.34
N ALA A 4 -9.75 -12.61 6.96
CA ALA A 4 -9.08 -12.36 5.70
C ALA A 4 -8.26 -13.61 5.36
N THR A 5 -8.99 -14.70 5.12
CA THR A 5 -8.50 -15.87 4.40
C THR A 5 -8.31 -15.50 2.94
N GLY A 6 -7.05 -15.53 2.49
CA GLY A 6 -6.57 -15.92 1.16
C GLY A 6 -7.14 -15.21 -0.07
N ASP A 7 -6.25 -14.65 -0.89
CA ASP A 7 -6.00 -15.24 -2.22
C ASP A 7 -4.69 -14.71 -2.83
N THR A 8 -4.16 -15.48 -3.76
CA THR A 8 -2.86 -15.34 -4.42
C THR A 8 -2.84 -14.15 -5.37
N ALA A 9 -2.17 -13.03 -5.06
CA ALA A 9 -2.03 -11.93 -6.02
C ALA A 9 -0.77 -12.06 -6.89
N ALA A 10 -0.82 -12.98 -7.86
CA ALA A 10 -0.09 -12.86 -9.11
C ALA A 10 -0.86 -12.02 -10.16
N ASP A 11 -2.01 -11.45 -9.78
CA ASP A 11 -2.95 -10.71 -10.63
C ASP A 11 -3.46 -9.48 -9.87
N GLY A 12 -2.88 -8.30 -10.18
CA GLY A 12 -3.43 -6.98 -9.80
C GLY A 12 -3.49 -6.63 -8.31
N LEU A 13 -3.66 -5.34 -8.01
CA LEU A 13 -4.05 -4.88 -6.67
C LEU A 13 -5.58 -4.93 -6.58
N ASP A 14 -6.12 -5.35 -5.43
CA ASP A 14 -7.55 -5.14 -5.18
C ASP A 14 -7.87 -3.65 -4.93
N ALA A 15 -9.15 -3.30 -4.92
CA ALA A 15 -9.58 -1.91 -4.77
C ALA A 15 -9.16 -1.27 -3.43
N GLU A 16 -9.09 -2.05 -2.35
CA GLU A 16 -8.63 -1.54 -1.05
C GLU A 16 -7.13 -1.28 -1.08
N GLN A 17 -6.35 -2.23 -1.59
CA GLN A 17 -4.90 -2.12 -1.74
C GLN A 17 -4.49 -0.96 -2.64
N ARG A 18 -5.17 -0.80 -3.78
CA ARG A 18 -5.01 0.35 -4.66
C ARG A 18 -5.33 1.65 -3.91
N GLY A 19 -6.45 1.70 -3.20
CA GLY A 19 -6.84 2.88 -2.41
C GLY A 19 -5.81 3.25 -1.33
N ILE A 20 -5.16 2.26 -0.72
CA ILE A 20 -4.05 2.49 0.23
C ILE A 20 -2.88 3.17 -0.49
N LEU A 21 -2.42 2.63 -1.63
CA LEU A 21 -1.29 3.22 -2.34
C LEU A 21 -1.61 4.61 -2.89
N GLU A 22 -2.83 4.85 -3.36
CA GLU A 22 -3.26 6.18 -3.79
C GLU A 22 -3.32 7.19 -2.63
N ALA A 23 -3.74 6.78 -1.45
CA ALA A 23 -3.73 7.64 -0.26
C ALA A 23 -2.29 8.03 0.10
N ILE A 24 -1.35 7.08 0.06
CA ILE A 24 0.08 7.34 0.30
C ILE A 24 0.65 8.27 -0.78
N ASP A 25 0.30 8.08 -2.06
CA ASP A 25 0.71 8.93 -3.18
C ASP A 25 0.24 10.38 -3.01
N ARG A 26 -0.96 10.57 -2.44
CA ARG A 26 -1.53 11.89 -2.12
C ARG A 26 -0.95 12.52 -0.85
N GLY A 27 -0.06 11.83 -0.12
CA GLY A 27 0.46 12.28 1.16
C GLY A 27 -0.58 12.25 2.28
N GLU A 28 -1.62 11.41 2.15
CA GLU A 28 -2.59 11.21 3.22
C GLU A 28 -2.01 10.33 4.31
N ARG A 29 -2.42 10.59 5.55
CA ARG A 29 -2.00 9.80 6.70
C ARG A 29 -2.59 8.39 6.64
N VAL A 30 -1.73 7.39 6.43
CA VAL A 30 -2.08 5.96 6.47
C VAL A 30 -1.43 5.32 7.69
N VAL A 31 -2.22 4.65 8.52
CA VAL A 31 -1.79 4.06 9.80
C VAL A 31 -2.35 2.65 10.02
N GLY A 32 -1.85 1.97 11.04
CA GLY A 32 -2.32 0.63 11.43
C GLY A 32 -2.03 -0.43 10.36
N ASP A 33 -2.94 -1.40 10.22
CA ASP A 33 -2.75 -2.56 9.34
C ASP A 33 -2.49 -2.18 7.87
N LYS A 34 -3.05 -1.06 7.41
CA LYS A 34 -2.83 -0.54 6.05
C LYS A 34 -1.39 -0.10 5.82
N ALA A 35 -0.82 0.61 6.79
CA ALA A 35 0.58 1.02 6.75
C ALA A 35 1.51 -0.19 6.87
N THR A 36 1.21 -1.09 7.82
CA THR A 36 1.97 -2.34 8.02
C THR A 36 1.97 -3.19 6.76
N TRP A 37 0.84 -3.33 6.08
CA TRP A 37 0.74 -4.05 4.80
C TRP A 37 1.63 -3.41 3.73
N ALA A 38 1.49 -2.11 3.47
CA ALA A 38 2.23 -1.42 2.40
C ALA A 38 3.75 -1.50 2.61
N VAL A 39 4.20 -1.36 3.87
CA VAL A 39 5.62 -1.53 4.25
C VAL A 39 6.07 -2.98 4.09
N SER A 40 5.26 -3.95 4.53
CA SER A 40 5.61 -5.38 4.46
C SER A 40 5.71 -5.89 3.02
N GLN A 41 4.94 -5.31 2.08
CA GLN A 41 5.05 -5.61 0.65
C GLN A 41 6.21 -4.89 -0.06
N GLY A 42 6.88 -3.97 0.63
CA GLY A 42 7.91 -3.09 0.08
C GLY A 42 7.36 -2.00 -0.86
N TYR A 43 6.05 -1.74 -0.82
CA TYR A 43 5.41 -0.66 -1.60
C TYR A 43 5.53 0.69 -0.93
N ALA A 44 5.68 0.73 0.39
CA ALA A 44 5.91 1.95 1.16
C ALA A 44 7.11 1.80 2.11
N GLN A 45 7.64 2.93 2.55
CA GLN A 45 8.64 3.03 3.62
C GLN A 45 8.27 4.16 4.57
N GLN A 46 8.80 4.12 5.80
CA GLN A 46 8.67 5.28 6.69
C GLN A 46 9.42 6.48 6.11
N ALA A 47 8.75 7.64 6.17
CA ALA A 47 9.31 8.94 5.88
C ALA A 47 9.83 9.58 7.18
N GLU A 48 10.61 10.66 7.04
CA GLU A 48 11.31 11.31 8.16
C GLU A 48 10.36 11.95 9.19
N ASP A 49 9.15 12.30 8.77
CA ASP A 49 8.09 12.91 9.57
C ASP A 49 7.17 11.89 10.28
N SER A 50 7.55 10.60 10.25
CA SER A 50 6.75 9.47 10.76
C SER A 50 5.48 9.17 9.95
N ASP A 51 5.32 9.77 8.77
CA ASP A 51 4.38 9.28 7.77
C ASP A 51 5.01 8.16 6.94
N ILE A 52 4.26 7.62 5.99
CA ILE A 52 4.78 6.64 5.04
C ILE A 52 4.73 7.23 3.63
N GLY A 53 5.75 6.91 2.83
CA GLY A 53 5.82 7.30 1.42
C GLY A 53 5.97 6.09 0.53
N LEU A 54 5.50 6.17 -0.72
CA LEU A 54 5.67 5.10 -1.70
C LEU A 54 7.16 4.90 -2.03
N THR A 55 7.57 3.64 -2.15
CA THR A 55 8.84 3.28 -2.77
C THR A 55 8.74 3.37 -4.30
N HIS A 56 9.85 3.18 -5.00
CA HIS A 56 9.82 3.07 -6.46
C HIS A 56 8.92 1.92 -6.93
N LYS A 57 9.04 0.75 -6.31
CA LYS A 57 8.19 -0.42 -6.56
C LYS A 57 6.71 -0.10 -6.32
N GLY A 58 6.38 0.59 -5.23
CA GLY A 58 5.00 0.99 -4.92
C GLY A 58 4.39 1.89 -6.00
N ARG A 59 5.18 2.84 -6.53
CA ARG A 59 4.76 3.70 -7.64
C ARG A 59 4.55 2.92 -8.94
N GLU A 60 5.49 2.04 -9.31
CA GLU A 60 5.35 1.22 -10.53
C GLU A 60 4.11 0.33 -10.47
N VAL A 61 3.85 -0.30 -9.33
CA VAL A 61 2.66 -1.12 -9.15
C VAL A 61 1.39 -0.26 -9.23
N LEU A 62 1.35 0.90 -8.57
CA LEU A 62 0.20 1.79 -8.62
C LEU A 62 -0.07 2.30 -10.05
N ASP A 63 0.98 2.73 -10.76
CA ASP A 63 0.86 3.21 -12.15
C ASP A 63 0.43 2.09 -13.11
N GLY A 64 0.84 0.84 -12.87
CA GLY A 64 0.38 -0.32 -13.63
C GLY A 64 -1.09 -0.69 -13.41
N GLN A 65 -1.79 -0.04 -12.46
CA GLN A 65 -3.23 -0.24 -12.18
C GLN A 65 -4.10 0.94 -12.66
N ARG A 66 -3.51 2.00 -13.25
CA ARG A 66 -4.21 3.17 -13.78
C ARG A 66 -4.66 2.96 -15.22
#